data_AF-A0A8J5EJY3-F1
#
_entry.id   AF-A0A8J5EJY3-F1
#
_cell.length_a   1.000
_cell.length_b   1.000
_cell.length_c   1.000
_cell.angle_alpha   90.00
_cell.angle_beta   90.00
_cell.angle_gamma   90.00
#
_symmetry.space_group_name_H-M   'P 1'
#
loop_
_entity.id
_entity.type
_entity.pdbx_description
1 polymer ?
#
loop_
_entity_poly.entity_id
_entity_poly.type
_entity_poly.pdbx_seq_one_letter_code
_entity_poly.pdbx_strand_id
1 'polypeptide(L)'
;MNTALTYLNIAVFAVAGAIAREGIEHLTLFNGSFMPSGLVWANFGGCIVMGWVNATDLFAHVEKERGVTKKQIPLFLGIGTGFCGSLTSFSTLMLEAFLYGANQNDTKLGYPNAGYGVQSVMAIGLINFGLSFAGLKVGHHLADLIPLPPLSSRVERVLSSFIAAASVALFCIFIIFAALWKSWRWWTYLGLFGIPGALLRWQLSKLNGKLPVGTFSANILACIVLAVSRALVPAVPDSRRH
;
A
#
# COMPACT_ATOMS: atom_id res chain seq x y z
N MET A 1 0.51 7.81 24.71
CA MET A 1 0.83 7.10 23.45
C MET A 1 2.34 7.15 23.26
N ASN A 2 3.04 6.02 23.10
CA ASN A 2 4.47 6.07 22.79
C ASN A 2 4.63 6.45 21.33
N THR A 3 4.85 7.74 21.10
CA THR A 3 4.88 8.35 19.78
C THR A 3 5.95 7.71 18.89
N ALA A 4 7.18 7.56 19.41
CA ALA A 4 8.29 6.94 18.68
C ALA A 4 7.98 5.49 18.25
N LEU A 5 7.38 4.70 19.15
CA LEU A 5 6.96 3.33 18.88
C LEU A 5 5.99 3.25 17.69
N THR A 6 5.05 4.19 17.61
CA THR A 6 4.05 4.25 16.54
C THR A 6 4.69 4.59 15.21
N TYR A 7 5.58 5.57 15.17
CA TYR A 7 6.33 5.94 13.95
C TYR A 7 7.14 4.77 13.40
N LEU A 8 7.89 4.07 14.26
CA LEU A 8 8.72 2.93 13.84
C LEU A 8 7.87 1.76 13.32
N ASN A 9 6.74 1.46 13.98
CA ASN A 9 5.82 0.43 13.50
C ASN A 9 5.24 0.79 12.12
N ILE A 10 4.74 2.02 11.93
CA ILE A 10 4.23 2.44 10.62
C ILE A 10 5.33 2.36 9.56
N ALA A 11 6.54 2.82 9.87
CA ALA A 11 7.66 2.82 8.93
C ALA A 11 8.05 1.40 8.48
N VAL A 12 8.22 0.45 9.42
CA VAL A 12 8.68 -0.90 9.05
C VAL A 12 7.63 -1.67 8.27
N PHE A 13 6.36 -1.51 8.65
CA PHE A 13 5.26 -2.12 7.92
C PHE A 13 5.04 -1.45 6.55
N ALA A 14 5.30 -0.14 6.41
CA ALA A 14 5.28 0.55 5.12
C ALA A 14 6.36 0.02 4.16
N VAL A 15 7.59 -0.23 4.66
CA VAL A 15 8.64 -0.89 3.87
C VAL A 15 8.18 -2.26 3.41
N ALA A 16 7.64 -3.08 4.33
CA ALA A 16 7.15 -4.41 4.00
C ALA A 16 6.00 -4.36 2.97
N GLY A 17 5.06 -3.42 3.11
CA GLY A 17 3.94 -3.25 2.19
C GLY A 17 4.39 -2.82 0.80
N ALA A 18 5.34 -1.89 0.71
CA ALA A 18 5.90 -1.44 -0.56
C ALA A 18 6.57 -2.60 -1.30
N ILE A 19 7.45 -3.35 -0.62
CA ILE A 19 8.14 -4.50 -1.22
C ILE A 19 7.14 -5.59 -1.61
N ALA A 20 6.14 -5.87 -0.77
CA ALA A 20 5.10 -6.85 -1.07
C ALA A 20 4.30 -6.45 -2.32
N ARG A 21 3.99 -5.15 -2.49
CA ARG A 21 3.32 -4.65 -3.70
C ARG A 21 4.13 -4.94 -4.95
N GLU A 22 5.39 -4.53 -4.96
CA GLU A 22 6.29 -4.74 -6.09
C GLU A 22 6.50 -6.25 -6.38
N GLY A 23 6.61 -7.07 -5.33
CA GLY A 23 6.69 -8.52 -5.45
C GLY A 23 5.44 -9.13 -6.08
N ILE A 24 4.24 -8.73 -5.64
CA ILE A 24 2.97 -9.19 -6.21
C ILE A 24 2.83 -8.73 -7.66
N GLU A 25 3.20 -7.49 -7.96
CA GLU A 25 3.18 -6.95 -9.32
C GLU A 25 4.07 -7.78 -10.26
N HIS A 26 5.29 -8.13 -9.82
CA HIS A 26 6.20 -8.98 -10.59
C HIS A 26 5.71 -10.43 -10.75
N LEU A 27 5.07 -11.00 -9.73
CA LEU A 27 4.61 -12.39 -9.76
C LEU A 27 3.34 -12.61 -10.59
N THR A 28 2.54 -11.56 -10.74
CA THR A 28 1.24 -11.64 -11.43
C THR A 28 1.25 -11.05 -12.83
N LEU A 29 2.34 -10.36 -13.21
CA LEU A 29 2.54 -9.86 -14.56
C LEU A 29 3.23 -10.93 -15.42
N PHE A 30 2.59 -11.30 -16.52
CA PHE A 30 3.14 -12.23 -17.51
C PHE A 30 2.64 -11.85 -18.90
N ASN A 31 3.31 -12.35 -19.94
CA ASN A 31 2.92 -12.08 -21.33
C ASN A 31 1.51 -12.62 -21.61
N GLY A 32 0.59 -11.72 -22.00
CA GLY A 32 -0.81 -12.06 -22.20
C GLY A 32 -1.70 -11.93 -20.95
N SER A 33 -1.21 -11.30 -19.87
CA SER A 33 -2.06 -10.96 -18.72
C SER A 33 -3.25 -10.09 -19.15
N PHE A 34 -4.42 -10.40 -18.61
CA PHE A 34 -5.64 -9.63 -18.90
C PHE A 34 -5.57 -8.17 -18.45
N MET A 35 -4.79 -7.92 -17.39
CA MET A 35 -4.64 -6.58 -16.81
C MET A 35 -3.32 -5.94 -17.23
N PRO A 36 -3.29 -4.59 -17.32
CA PRO A 36 -2.08 -3.82 -17.63
C PRO A 36 -0.90 -4.05 -16.69
N SER A 37 -1.20 -4.32 -15.42
CA SER A 37 -0.24 -4.51 -14.35
C SER A 37 -0.77 -5.51 -13.33
N GLY A 38 0.12 -5.96 -12.44
CA GLY A 38 -0.28 -6.75 -11.27
C GLY A 38 -0.88 -5.93 -10.12
N LEU A 39 -1.09 -4.61 -10.29
CA LEU A 39 -1.57 -3.70 -9.24
C LEU A 39 -2.91 -4.16 -8.66
N VAL A 40 -3.79 -4.71 -9.52
CA VAL A 40 -5.12 -5.19 -9.12
C VAL A 40 -5.04 -6.24 -8.01
N TRP A 41 -4.02 -7.11 -8.04
CA TRP A 41 -3.81 -8.15 -7.04
C TRP A 41 -3.25 -7.58 -5.74
N ALA A 42 -2.36 -6.61 -5.83
CA ALA A 42 -1.83 -5.91 -4.65
C ALA A 42 -2.94 -5.12 -3.93
N ASN A 43 -3.77 -4.39 -4.69
CA ASN A 43 -4.94 -3.67 -4.17
C ASN A 43 -5.98 -4.62 -3.55
N PHE A 44 -6.29 -5.73 -4.21
CA PHE A 44 -7.19 -6.75 -3.68
C PHE A 44 -6.66 -7.36 -2.37
N GLY A 45 -5.42 -7.85 -2.37
CA GLY A 45 -4.80 -8.46 -1.20
C GLY A 45 -4.68 -7.50 -0.02
N GLY A 46 -4.28 -6.25 -0.27
CA GLY A 46 -4.21 -5.22 0.76
C GLY A 46 -5.57 -4.88 1.35
N CYS A 47 -6.65 -4.87 0.56
CA CYS A 47 -8.01 -4.69 1.06
C CYS A 47 -8.50 -5.90 1.87
N ILE A 48 -8.12 -7.13 1.54
CA ILE A 48 -8.41 -8.31 2.38
C ILE A 48 -7.78 -8.15 3.75
N VAL A 49 -6.48 -7.84 3.81
CA VAL A 49 -5.77 -7.67 5.09
C VAL A 49 -6.37 -6.51 5.88
N MET A 50 -6.67 -5.38 5.22
CA MET A 50 -7.30 -4.23 5.87
C MET A 50 -8.68 -4.56 6.44
N GLY A 51 -9.49 -5.31 5.69
CA GLY A 51 -10.81 -5.76 6.13
C GLY A 51 -10.73 -6.69 7.34
N TRP A 52 -9.83 -7.67 7.27
CA TRP A 52 -9.60 -8.62 8.35
C TRP A 52 -9.14 -7.93 9.64
N VAL A 53 -8.13 -7.04 9.56
CA VAL A 53 -7.61 -6.30 10.73
C VAL A 53 -8.67 -5.38 11.34
N ASN A 54 -9.56 -4.82 10.52
CA ASN A 54 -10.62 -3.95 11.02
C ASN A 54 -11.74 -4.74 11.74
N ALA A 55 -12.13 -5.88 11.18
CA ALA A 55 -13.19 -6.73 11.69
C ALA A 55 -12.77 -7.61 12.89
N THR A 56 -11.50 -8.01 12.98
CA THR A 56 -11.04 -8.93 14.04
C THR A 56 -11.14 -8.33 15.46
N ASP A 57 -11.47 -9.19 16.42
CA ASP A 57 -11.46 -8.91 17.86
C ASP A 57 -10.06 -9.01 18.50
N LEU A 58 -9.02 -9.27 17.70
CA LEU A 58 -7.63 -9.38 18.15
C LEU A 58 -7.20 -8.21 19.04
N PHE A 59 -7.69 -6.99 18.78
CA PHE A 59 -7.32 -5.79 19.54
C PHE A 59 -8.33 -5.40 20.64
N ALA A 60 -9.48 -6.08 20.74
CA ALA A 60 -10.60 -5.67 21.59
C ALA A 60 -10.21 -5.56 23.08
N HIS A 61 -9.39 -6.48 23.57
CA HIS A 61 -8.92 -6.45 24.95
C HIS A 61 -7.93 -5.31 25.20
N VAL A 62 -7.03 -5.02 24.26
CA VAL A 62 -6.10 -3.87 24.33
C VAL A 62 -6.87 -2.55 24.34
N GLU A 63 -7.92 -2.44 23.53
CA GLU A 63 -8.81 -1.27 23.51
C GLU A 63 -9.46 -1.03 24.87
N LYS A 64 -10.03 -2.10 25.46
CA LYS A 64 -10.71 -2.04 26.77
C LYS A 64 -9.75 -1.71 27.91
N GLU A 65 -8.60 -2.38 27.99
CA GLU A 65 -7.65 -2.17 29.08
C GLU A 65 -6.98 -0.80 29.04
N ARG A 66 -6.69 -0.28 27.84
CA ARG A 66 -6.01 1.03 27.69
C ARG A 66 -6.97 2.20 27.51
N GLY A 67 -8.26 1.95 27.30
CA GLY A 67 -9.26 2.98 27.00
C GLY A 67 -8.96 3.73 25.70
N VAL A 68 -8.40 3.06 24.69
CA VAL A 68 -8.01 3.65 23.40
C VAL A 68 -8.72 2.97 22.25
N THR A 69 -8.84 3.67 21.12
CA THR A 69 -9.40 3.08 19.89
C THR A 69 -8.34 2.25 19.14
N LYS A 70 -8.76 1.27 18.31
CA LYS A 70 -7.85 0.50 17.42
C LYS A 70 -6.83 1.40 16.69
N LYS A 71 -7.28 2.57 16.23
CA LYS A 71 -6.48 3.57 15.48
C LYS A 71 -5.34 4.21 16.29
N GLN A 72 -5.25 3.97 17.59
CA GLN A 72 -4.17 4.46 18.45
C GLN A 72 -3.20 3.35 18.87
N ILE A 73 -3.48 2.09 18.49
CA ILE A 73 -2.63 0.94 18.80
C ILE A 73 -1.50 0.87 17.76
N PRO A 74 -0.22 0.85 18.18
CA PRO A 74 0.92 0.85 17.26
C PRO A 74 0.89 -0.28 16.25
N LEU A 75 0.57 -1.51 16.68
CA LEU A 75 0.52 -2.66 15.78
C LEU A 75 -0.61 -2.55 14.75
N PHE A 76 -1.81 -2.09 15.16
CA PHE A 76 -2.93 -1.85 14.25
C PHE A 76 -2.59 -0.77 13.22
N LEU A 77 -1.97 0.34 13.66
CA LEU A 77 -1.51 1.39 12.75
C LEU A 77 -0.40 0.90 11.81
N GLY A 78 0.51 0.05 12.30
CA GLY A 78 1.53 -0.60 11.50
C GLY A 78 0.91 -1.41 10.36
N ILE A 79 0.02 -2.35 10.67
CA ILE A 79 -0.59 -3.22 9.66
C ILE A 79 -1.53 -2.43 8.74
N GLY A 80 -2.43 -1.62 9.28
CA GLY A 80 -3.43 -0.91 8.49
C GLY A 80 -2.89 0.30 7.74
N THR A 81 -2.16 1.18 8.42
CA THR A 81 -1.67 2.43 7.82
C THR A 81 -0.35 2.25 7.10
N GLY A 82 0.57 1.48 7.68
CA GLY A 82 1.87 1.14 7.07
C GLY A 82 1.73 0.10 5.98
N PHE A 83 1.51 -1.17 6.35
CA PHE A 83 1.54 -2.28 5.41
C PHE A 83 0.46 -2.18 4.34
N CYS A 84 -0.82 -2.18 4.71
CA CYS A 84 -1.91 -2.10 3.72
C CYS A 84 -1.88 -0.77 2.95
N GLY A 85 -1.47 0.32 3.60
CA GLY A 85 -1.35 1.63 2.97
C GLY A 85 -0.24 1.73 1.91
N SER A 86 0.84 0.96 2.05
CA SER A 86 1.93 0.90 1.06
C SER A 86 1.80 -0.27 0.08
N LEU A 87 1.06 -1.31 0.47
CA LEU A 87 0.71 -2.45 -0.38
C LEU A 87 -0.31 -2.06 -1.45
N THR A 88 -1.25 -1.19 -1.11
CA THR A 88 -2.24 -0.65 -2.06
C THR A 88 -1.77 0.68 -2.64
N SER A 89 -2.14 1.00 -3.87
CA SER A 89 -1.77 2.26 -4.51
C SER A 89 -2.89 2.85 -5.37
N PHE A 90 -3.37 4.02 -4.95
CA PHE A 90 -4.31 4.83 -5.73
C PHE A 90 -3.60 5.62 -6.85
N SER A 91 -2.40 6.12 -6.59
CA SER A 91 -1.66 6.92 -7.57
C SER A 91 -1.23 6.09 -8.78
N THR A 92 -0.79 4.85 -8.56
CA THR A 92 -0.49 3.91 -9.66
C THR A 92 -1.75 3.61 -10.47
N LEU A 93 -2.90 3.39 -9.81
CA LEU A 93 -4.18 3.17 -10.50
C LEU A 93 -4.58 4.35 -11.38
N MET A 94 -4.43 5.59 -10.88
CA MET A 94 -4.73 6.78 -11.67
C MET A 94 -3.76 6.98 -12.83
N LEU A 95 -2.48 6.64 -12.65
CA LEU A 95 -1.51 6.65 -13.74
C LEU A 95 -1.89 5.64 -14.83
N GLU A 96 -2.26 4.41 -14.47
CA GLU A 96 -2.71 3.39 -15.43
C GLU A 96 -3.96 3.84 -16.18
N ALA A 97 -4.96 4.35 -15.46
CA ALA A 97 -6.16 4.90 -16.06
C ALA A 97 -5.81 6.02 -17.06
N PHE A 98 -4.90 6.93 -16.70
CA PHE A 98 -4.46 7.99 -17.62
C PHE A 98 -3.74 7.43 -18.86
N LEU A 99 -2.77 6.52 -18.68
CA LEU A 99 -2.00 5.98 -19.81
C LEU A 99 -2.90 5.23 -20.80
N TYR A 100 -3.86 4.45 -20.31
CA TYR A 100 -4.82 3.78 -21.18
C TYR A 100 -5.86 4.74 -21.74
N GLY A 101 -6.34 5.71 -20.96
CA GLY A 101 -7.30 6.70 -21.44
C GLY A 101 -6.74 7.60 -22.54
N ALA A 102 -5.49 8.05 -22.40
CA ALA A 102 -4.80 8.91 -23.34
C ALA A 102 -4.11 8.16 -24.50
N ASN A 103 -4.28 6.83 -24.58
CA ASN A 103 -3.59 5.96 -25.52
C ASN A 103 -2.06 6.14 -25.53
N GLN A 104 -1.48 6.37 -24.36
CA GLN A 104 -0.03 6.45 -24.13
C GLN A 104 0.52 5.17 -23.49
N ASN A 105 -0.20 4.05 -23.65
CA ASN A 105 0.27 2.74 -23.18
C ASN A 105 1.40 2.20 -24.07
N ASP A 106 2.25 1.34 -23.51
CA ASP A 106 3.43 0.79 -24.20
C ASP A 106 3.07 -0.05 -25.43
N THR A 107 1.90 -0.68 -25.43
CA THR A 107 1.48 -1.59 -26.50
C THR A 107 0.97 -0.88 -27.75
N LYS A 108 0.80 0.47 -27.71
CA LYS A 108 0.17 1.26 -28.78
C LYS A 108 -0.97 0.48 -29.43
N LEU A 109 -1.90 -0.02 -28.61
CA LEU A 109 -3.13 -0.59 -29.14
C LEU A 109 -3.82 0.56 -29.88
N GLY A 110 -3.71 0.56 -31.22
CA GLY A 110 -4.36 1.56 -32.04
C GLY A 110 -5.85 1.46 -31.80
N TYR A 111 -6.38 2.30 -30.91
CA TYR A 111 -7.79 2.28 -30.60
C TYR A 111 -8.57 2.57 -31.89
N PRO A 112 -9.61 1.76 -32.22
CA PRO A 112 -10.40 2.00 -33.42
C PRO A 112 -11.05 3.40 -33.43
N ASN A 113 -11.35 3.94 -32.25
CA ASN A 113 -11.76 5.32 -32.03
C ASN A 113 -11.36 5.82 -30.62
N ALA A 114 -11.43 7.13 -30.38
CA ALA A 114 -11.08 7.72 -29.08
C ALA A 114 -11.97 7.27 -27.92
N GLY A 115 -13.19 6.78 -28.19
CA GLY A 115 -14.13 6.30 -27.17
C GLY A 115 -13.63 5.07 -26.41
N TYR A 116 -12.79 4.23 -27.03
CA TYR A 116 -12.19 3.07 -26.37
C TYR A 116 -11.21 3.46 -25.24
N GLY A 117 -10.60 4.64 -25.30
CA GLY A 117 -9.79 5.17 -24.19
C GLY A 117 -10.66 5.41 -22.96
N VAL A 118 -11.83 6.03 -23.13
CA VAL A 118 -12.81 6.25 -22.05
C VAL A 118 -13.29 4.92 -21.48
N GLN A 119 -13.64 3.96 -22.35
CA GLN A 119 -14.01 2.61 -21.93
C GLN A 119 -12.91 1.94 -21.10
N SER A 120 -11.64 2.09 -21.48
CA SER A 120 -10.51 1.51 -20.76
C SER A 120 -10.36 2.09 -19.36
N VAL A 121 -10.50 3.41 -19.21
CA VAL A 121 -10.51 4.10 -17.89
C VAL A 121 -11.63 3.54 -17.02
N MET A 122 -12.85 3.41 -17.56
CA MET A 122 -13.98 2.86 -16.81
C MET A 122 -13.74 1.41 -16.40
N ALA A 123 -13.21 0.58 -17.29
CA ALA A 123 -12.93 -0.82 -17.01
C ALA A 123 -11.88 -0.98 -15.89
N ILE A 124 -10.76 -0.25 -16.00
CA ILE A 124 -9.69 -0.24 -14.98
C ILE A 124 -10.27 0.19 -13.62
N GLY A 125 -11.08 1.24 -13.59
CA GLY A 125 -11.72 1.74 -12.38
C GLY A 125 -12.70 0.73 -11.77
N LEU A 126 -13.66 0.23 -12.56
CA LEU A 126 -14.67 -0.73 -12.09
C LEU A 126 -14.03 -1.99 -11.53
N ILE A 127 -13.01 -2.51 -12.20
CA ILE A 127 -12.35 -3.75 -11.79
C ILE A 127 -11.53 -3.52 -10.52
N ASN A 128 -10.72 -2.46 -10.45
CA ASN A 128 -9.93 -2.19 -9.24
C ASN A 128 -10.81 -1.85 -8.04
N PHE A 129 -11.75 -0.92 -8.18
CA PHE A 129 -12.62 -0.55 -7.07
C PHE A 129 -13.54 -1.71 -6.67
N GLY A 130 -14.15 -2.39 -7.64
CA GLY A 130 -15.02 -3.54 -7.40
C GLY A 130 -14.29 -4.66 -6.66
N LEU A 131 -13.09 -5.03 -7.14
CA LEU A 131 -12.30 -6.08 -6.51
C LEU A 131 -11.76 -5.65 -5.14
N SER A 132 -11.33 -4.40 -4.97
CA SER A 132 -10.94 -3.87 -3.64
C SER A 132 -12.09 -3.91 -2.64
N PHE A 133 -13.32 -3.54 -3.04
CA PHE A 133 -14.50 -3.65 -2.17
C PHE A 133 -14.83 -5.11 -1.84
N ALA A 134 -14.77 -6.00 -2.83
CA ALA A 134 -14.93 -7.44 -2.61
C ALA A 134 -13.88 -7.99 -1.64
N GLY A 135 -12.61 -7.60 -1.82
CA GLY A 135 -11.51 -7.97 -0.94
C GLY A 135 -11.74 -7.51 0.50
N LEU A 136 -12.20 -6.28 0.70
CA LEU A 136 -12.55 -5.78 2.04
C LEU A 136 -13.63 -6.65 2.71
N LYS A 137 -14.68 -7.03 1.97
CA LYS A 137 -15.75 -7.91 2.46
C LYS A 137 -15.25 -9.31 2.76
N VAL A 138 -14.41 -9.88 1.89
CA VAL A 138 -13.75 -11.17 2.14
C VAL A 138 -12.92 -11.10 3.41
N GLY A 139 -12.15 -10.04 3.62
CA GLY A 139 -11.39 -9.81 4.85
C GLY A 139 -12.26 -9.80 6.10
N HIS A 140 -13.42 -9.14 6.06
CA HIS A 140 -14.38 -9.16 7.16
C HIS A 140 -14.88 -10.59 7.46
N HIS A 141 -15.31 -11.32 6.43
CA HIS A 141 -15.79 -12.70 6.60
C HIS A 141 -14.69 -13.65 7.09
N LEU A 142 -13.43 -13.42 6.70
CA LEU A 142 -12.29 -14.17 7.21
C LEU A 142 -12.05 -13.93 8.71
N ALA A 143 -12.33 -12.71 9.21
CA ALA A 143 -12.20 -12.41 10.62
C ALA A 143 -13.25 -13.17 11.45
N ASP A 144 -14.46 -13.31 10.92
CA ASP A 144 -15.54 -14.09 11.54
C ASP A 144 -15.26 -15.61 11.47
N LEU A 145 -14.70 -16.08 10.35
CA LEU A 145 -14.39 -17.50 10.14
C LEU A 145 -13.22 -17.99 11.00
N ILE A 146 -12.21 -17.13 11.21
CA ILE A 146 -10.99 -17.45 11.96
C ILE A 146 -10.87 -16.47 13.13
N PRO A 147 -11.66 -16.67 14.21
CA PRO A 147 -11.60 -15.80 15.37
C PRO A 147 -10.27 -16.02 16.10
N LEU A 148 -9.38 -15.03 16.04
CA LEU A 148 -8.15 -15.04 16.83
C LEU A 148 -8.46 -14.63 18.28
N PRO A 149 -7.83 -15.28 19.27
CA PRO A 149 -7.97 -14.87 20.66
C PRO A 149 -7.49 -13.43 20.85
N PRO A 150 -8.19 -12.62 21.67
CA PRO A 150 -7.83 -11.23 21.88
C PRO A 150 -6.43 -11.11 22.51
N LEU A 151 -5.65 -10.19 21.98
CA LEU A 151 -4.28 -9.93 22.41
C LEU A 151 -4.28 -9.20 23.77
N SER A 152 -3.42 -9.63 24.69
CA SER A 152 -3.23 -8.90 25.95
C SER A 152 -2.46 -7.58 25.71
N SER A 153 -2.72 -6.55 26.53
CA SER A 153 -1.97 -5.28 26.41
C SER A 153 -0.47 -5.45 26.58
N ARG A 154 -0.03 -6.44 27.36
CA ARG A 154 1.39 -6.72 27.58
C ARG A 154 2.02 -7.29 26.32
N VAL A 155 1.38 -8.28 25.70
CA VAL A 155 1.89 -8.92 24.48
C VAL A 155 1.92 -7.92 23.33
N GLU A 156 0.88 -7.09 23.14
CA GLU A 156 0.89 -6.03 22.13
C GLU A 156 2.08 -5.09 22.31
N ARG A 157 2.35 -4.66 23.55
CA ARG A 157 3.46 -3.74 23.82
C ARG A 157 4.81 -4.39 23.54
N VAL A 158 5.00 -5.63 23.97
CA VAL A 158 6.25 -6.38 23.77
C VAL A 158 6.49 -6.59 22.28
N LEU A 159 5.47 -7.04 21.56
CA LEU A 159 5.55 -7.28 20.11
C LEU A 159 5.84 -5.98 19.35
N SER A 160 5.09 -4.92 19.62
CA SER A 160 5.31 -3.60 19.00
C SER A 160 6.71 -3.06 19.30
N SER A 161 7.21 -3.25 20.52
CA SER A 161 8.56 -2.81 20.92
C SER A 161 9.66 -3.63 20.25
N PHE A 162 9.48 -4.94 20.17
CA PHE A 162 10.38 -5.84 19.47
C PHE A 162 10.46 -5.52 17.98
N ILE A 163 9.32 -5.35 17.31
CA ILE A 163 9.23 -4.93 15.90
C ILE A 163 9.92 -3.58 15.70
N ALA A 164 9.67 -2.60 16.58
CA ALA A 164 10.30 -1.29 16.48
C ALA A 164 11.82 -1.35 16.69
N ALA A 165 12.31 -2.13 17.65
CA ALA A 165 13.75 -2.31 17.86
C ALA A 165 14.41 -2.99 16.64
N ALA A 166 13.80 -4.06 16.12
CA ALA A 166 14.27 -4.74 14.93
C ALA A 166 14.24 -3.83 13.69
N SER A 167 13.26 -2.92 13.59
CA SER A 167 13.15 -2.00 12.46
C SER A 167 14.34 -1.04 12.34
N VAL A 168 14.93 -0.60 13.45
CA VAL A 168 16.09 0.30 13.42
C VAL A 168 17.27 -0.40 12.75
N ALA A 169 17.55 -1.65 13.12
CA ALA A 169 18.58 -2.46 12.48
C ALA A 169 18.27 -2.69 11.00
N LEU A 170 17.01 -2.99 10.66
CA LEU A 170 16.56 -3.18 9.29
C LEU A 170 16.76 -1.91 8.45
N PHE A 171 16.45 -0.73 8.97
CA PHE A 171 16.64 0.54 8.25
C PHE A 171 18.12 0.83 8.01
N CYS A 172 18.99 0.57 8.99
CA CYS A 172 20.44 0.67 8.79
C CYS A 172 20.90 -0.26 7.66
N ILE A 173 20.43 -1.52 7.64
CA ILE A 173 20.75 -2.48 6.56
C ILE A 173 20.24 -1.96 5.21
N PHE A 174 19.02 -1.44 5.13
CA PHE A 174 18.45 -0.89 3.90
C PHE A 174 19.27 0.30 3.36
N ILE A 175 19.71 1.20 4.25
CA ILE A 175 20.55 2.34 3.87
C ILE A 175 21.92 1.86 3.36
N ILE A 176 22.53 0.89 4.05
CA ILE A 176 23.82 0.31 3.64
C ILE A 176 23.69 -0.39 2.28
N PHE A 177 22.65 -1.21 2.09
CA PHE A 177 22.41 -1.89 0.82
C PHE A 177 22.09 -0.91 -0.31
N ALA A 178 21.33 0.14 -0.03
CA ALA A 178 21.08 1.22 -1.00
C ALA A 178 22.38 1.91 -1.45
N ALA A 179 23.34 2.08 -0.55
CA ALA A 179 24.62 2.73 -0.83
C ALA A 179 25.60 1.79 -1.54
N LEU A 180 25.71 0.53 -1.10
CA LEU A 180 26.78 -0.38 -1.51
C LEU A 180 26.38 -1.36 -2.61
N TRP A 181 25.10 -1.77 -2.68
CA TRP A 181 24.68 -2.89 -3.52
C TRP A 181 23.79 -2.45 -4.68
N LYS A 182 24.43 -2.16 -5.82
CA LYS A 182 23.75 -1.64 -7.03
C LYS A 182 22.56 -2.50 -7.48
N SER A 183 22.68 -3.83 -7.45
CA SER A 183 21.61 -4.75 -7.91
C SER A 183 20.37 -4.72 -7.03
N TRP A 184 20.52 -4.51 -5.72
CA TRP A 184 19.41 -4.48 -4.75
C TRP A 184 18.86 -3.07 -4.50
N ARG A 185 19.53 -2.05 -5.04
CA ARG A 185 19.25 -0.64 -4.80
C ARG A 185 17.80 -0.24 -5.11
N TRP A 186 17.21 -0.83 -6.16
CA TRP A 186 15.80 -0.62 -6.51
C TRP A 186 14.87 -0.97 -5.34
N TRP A 187 14.99 -2.19 -4.81
CA TRP A 187 14.18 -2.69 -3.70
C TRP A 187 14.38 -1.89 -2.42
N THR A 188 15.62 -1.50 -2.13
CA THR A 188 15.90 -0.68 -0.94
C THR A 188 15.33 0.73 -1.05
N TYR A 189 15.37 1.34 -2.23
CA TYR A 189 14.77 2.65 -2.45
C TYR A 189 13.25 2.59 -2.39
N LEU A 190 12.65 1.59 -3.04
CA LEU A 190 11.22 1.38 -2.99
C LEU A 190 10.71 1.23 -1.56
N GLY A 191 11.42 0.46 -0.72
CA GLY A 191 11.14 0.36 0.70
C GLY A 191 11.28 1.69 1.44
N LEU A 192 12.43 2.35 1.33
CA LEU A 192 12.74 3.59 2.08
C LEU A 192 11.83 4.76 1.70
N PHE A 193 11.51 4.92 0.41
CA PHE A 193 10.60 5.98 -0.06
C PHE A 193 9.13 5.73 0.34
N GLY A 194 8.75 4.48 0.65
CA GLY A 194 7.43 4.17 1.20
C GLY A 194 7.18 4.77 2.60
N ILE A 195 8.23 4.93 3.40
CA ILE A 195 8.17 5.45 4.78
C ILE A 195 7.57 6.86 4.85
N PRO A 196 8.15 7.89 4.19
CA PRO A 196 7.61 9.25 4.28
C PRO A 196 6.18 9.35 3.75
N GLY A 197 5.84 8.59 2.70
CA GLY A 197 4.47 8.55 2.16
C GLY A 197 3.46 8.02 3.18
N ALA A 198 3.76 6.89 3.84
CA ALA A 198 2.89 6.30 4.85
C ALA A 198 2.75 7.20 6.09
N LEU A 199 3.84 7.82 6.54
CA LEU A 199 3.83 8.74 7.68
C LEU A 199 3.03 10.01 7.36
N LEU A 200 3.23 10.60 6.18
CA LEU A 200 2.46 11.77 5.73
C LEU A 200 0.97 11.45 5.67
N ARG A 201 0.62 10.30 5.07
CA ARG A 201 -0.77 9.82 5.00
C ARG A 201 -1.37 9.67 6.39
N TRP A 202 -0.62 9.11 7.34
CA TRP A 202 -1.05 8.99 8.73
C TRP A 202 -1.28 10.35 9.39
N GLN A 203 -0.37 11.32 9.22
CA GLN A 203 -0.54 12.66 9.79
C GLN A 203 -1.77 13.36 9.22
N LEU A 204 -1.94 13.32 7.90
CA LEU A 204 -3.09 13.92 7.24
C LEU A 204 -4.38 13.21 7.62
N SER A 205 -4.36 11.92 7.94
CA SER A 205 -5.56 11.19 8.37
C SER A 205 -6.22 11.78 9.63
N LYS A 206 -5.51 12.58 10.42
CA LYS A 206 -6.09 13.32 11.56
C LYS A 206 -7.11 14.39 11.13
N LEU A 207 -7.07 14.82 9.87
CA LEU A 207 -8.03 15.74 9.27
C LEU A 207 -9.27 15.01 8.72
N ASN A 208 -9.31 13.68 8.82
CA ASN A 208 -10.46 12.90 8.35
C ASN A 208 -11.64 13.10 9.30
N GLY A 209 -12.73 13.66 8.78
CA GLY A 209 -14.03 13.73 9.45
C GLY A 209 -14.97 12.66 8.91
N LYS A 210 -16.20 13.05 8.54
CA LYS A 210 -17.14 12.17 7.81
C LYS A 210 -16.58 11.72 6.46
N LEU A 211 -15.82 12.60 5.80
CA LEU A 211 -15.12 12.32 4.56
C LEU A 211 -13.61 12.19 4.82
N PRO A 212 -12.92 11.27 4.14
CA PRO A 212 -11.50 10.99 4.33
C PRO A 212 -10.58 12.01 3.63
N VAL A 213 -10.83 13.31 3.83
CA VAL A 213 -10.18 14.42 3.11
C VAL A 213 -8.66 14.38 3.24
N GLY A 214 -8.14 14.14 4.44
CA GLY A 214 -6.70 14.11 4.68
C GLY A 214 -6.00 12.96 3.96
N THR A 215 -6.53 11.74 4.06
CA THR A 215 -6.00 10.59 3.32
C THR A 215 -6.16 10.73 1.81
N PHE A 216 -7.24 11.38 1.35
CA PHE A 216 -7.43 11.68 -0.07
C PHE A 216 -6.39 12.68 -0.56
N SER A 217 -6.13 13.76 0.17
CA SER A 217 -5.08 14.73 -0.16
C SER A 217 -3.69 14.09 -0.23
N ALA A 218 -3.38 13.15 0.67
CA ALA A 218 -2.13 12.38 0.60
C ALA A 218 -2.00 11.60 -0.71
N ASN A 219 -3.10 10.96 -1.15
CA ASN A 219 -3.13 10.21 -2.40
C ASN A 219 -3.02 11.13 -3.63
N ILE A 220 -3.67 12.30 -3.62
CA ILE A 220 -3.56 13.30 -4.70
C ILE A 220 -2.12 13.83 -4.80
N LEU A 221 -1.47 14.11 -3.66
CA LEU A 221 -0.06 14.51 -3.67
C LEU A 221 0.83 13.40 -4.25
N ALA A 222 0.56 12.14 -3.91
CA ALA A 222 1.28 11.01 -4.50
C ALA A 222 1.08 10.92 -6.03
N CYS A 223 -0.11 11.21 -6.54
CA CYS A 223 -0.34 11.31 -7.99
C CYS A 223 0.52 12.41 -8.62
N ILE A 224 0.59 13.59 -7.99
CA ILE A 224 1.41 14.71 -8.49
C ILE A 224 2.89 14.34 -8.53
N VAL A 225 3.41 13.77 -7.43
CA VAL A 225 4.81 13.33 -7.36
C VAL A 225 5.10 12.29 -8.44
N LEU A 226 4.23 11.29 -8.60
CA LEU A 226 4.38 10.25 -9.62
C LEU A 226 4.36 10.82 -11.04
N ALA A 227 3.45 11.75 -11.32
CA ALA A 227 3.35 12.43 -12.62
C ALA A 227 4.62 13.23 -12.94
N VAL A 228 5.12 14.02 -11.97
CA VAL A 228 6.37 14.77 -12.11
C VAL A 228 7.56 13.83 -12.32
N SER A 229 7.67 12.76 -11.53
CA SER A 229 8.71 11.75 -11.70
C SER A 229 8.67 11.12 -13.09
N ARG A 230 7.48 10.80 -13.61
CA ARG A 230 7.33 10.19 -14.94
C ARG A 230 7.67 11.16 -16.07
N ALA A 231 7.42 12.46 -15.90
CA ALA A 231 7.76 13.49 -16.86
C ALA A 231 9.26 13.80 -16.90
N LEU A 232 9.95 13.70 -15.74
CA LEU A 232 11.38 14.00 -15.62
C LEU A 232 12.30 12.86 -16.10
N VAL A 233 11.83 11.62 -16.06
CA VAL A 233 12.62 10.47 -16.52
C VAL A 233 12.43 10.32 -18.04
N PRO A 234 13.49 10.49 -18.86
CA PRO A 234 13.42 10.20 -20.29
C PRO A 234 12.96 8.76 -20.48
N ALA A 235 12.12 8.49 -21.48
CA ALA A 235 11.67 7.13 -21.78
C ALA A 235 12.89 6.21 -22.02
N VAL A 236 13.29 5.47 -20.99
CA VAL A 236 14.30 4.42 -21.13
C VAL A 236 13.60 3.27 -21.84
N PRO A 237 14.10 2.81 -23.01
CA PRO A 237 13.56 1.62 -23.66
C PRO A 237 13.69 0.44 -22.69
N ASP A 238 12.56 -0.13 -22.29
CA ASP A 238 12.52 -1.24 -21.35
C ASP A 238 13.03 -2.50 -22.06
N SER A 239 14.32 -2.81 -21.90
CA SER A 239 15.01 -3.95 -22.52
C SER A 239 14.63 -5.31 -21.90
N ARG A 240 13.65 -5.35 -20.99
CA ARG A 240 13.26 -6.57 -20.25
C ARG A 240 12.01 -7.28 -20.79
N ARG A 241 11.45 -6.84 -21.92
CA ARG A 241 10.39 -7.56 -22.62
C ARG A 241 10.94 -8.24 -23.87
N HIS A 242 11.71 -9.32 -23.65
CA HIS A 242 12.00 -10.35 -24.64
C HIS A 242 11.51 -11.69 -24.11
#